data_AF-A0A9P6CUU9-F1
#
_entry.id   AF-A0A9P6CUU9-F1
#
_cell.length_a   1.000
_cell.length_b   1.000
_cell.length_c   1.000
_cell.angle_alpha   90.00
_cell.angle_beta   90.00
_cell.angle_gamma   90.00
#
_symmetry.space_group_name_H-M   'P 1'
#
loop_
_entity.id
_entity.type
_entity.pdbx_description
1 polymer ?
#
loop_
_entity_poly.entity_id
_entity_poly.type
_entity_poly.pdbx_seq_one_letter_code
_entity_poly.pdbx_strand_id
1 'polypeptide(L)'
;MSALPLDVLDPIVEHVAQGDNNTLSSTKACSLVCRTFLPACRRRIFGYIALNDNYSYEESSPHFAWPRQNGNLSKFLRLLLKSPHIGEYIRSLTYRMLHDTVDWTGVDIETFSRAFERITRLEYLTFIRGYEDEHDPPVDWTDNPLCPALRRLMYLPTLVGFTVYNCANFKLADIVQCRQLKELDMHLLHLNSSIVSAESLPTSPLSLRKMHIGRRSMPVADALLSIRCADGEMFINMTEMRDLSFVIRTIDTFSTVRCLIEKSIRLSSLSISLDIGDFNLLDFHKISTLRSLTIGSTFNSSKSQNPDPFFGLVGELDRLQKSNNATTLETIMVHVTIGSDSVAPADEEWGKLDEVLAVQSGSDGGWPALREVVLEVELIVCMIGRDENKMQRVIEDQFHRLRASNSVVFESDVWTEIDCSSYDH
;
A
#
# COMPACT_ATOMS: atom_id res chain seq x y z
N MET A 1 1.29 -12.70 -47.45
CA MET A 1 1.80 -11.69 -46.50
C MET A 1 2.39 -12.44 -45.33
N SER A 2 3.68 -12.25 -45.05
CA SER A 2 4.33 -12.83 -43.86
C SER A 2 3.72 -12.20 -42.61
N ALA A 3 3.19 -13.02 -41.71
CA ALA A 3 2.74 -12.54 -40.40
C ALA A 3 3.96 -12.02 -39.62
N LEU A 4 3.83 -10.85 -39.01
CA LEU A 4 4.86 -10.35 -38.09
C LEU A 4 4.99 -11.33 -36.91
N PRO A 5 6.22 -11.63 -36.46
CA PRO A 5 6.44 -12.47 -35.29
C PRO A 5 5.79 -11.89 -34.02
N LEU A 6 5.25 -12.76 -33.14
CA LEU A 6 4.53 -12.35 -31.92
C LEU A 6 5.42 -11.56 -30.95
N ASP A 7 6.70 -11.88 -30.90
CA ASP A 7 7.77 -11.21 -30.15
C ASP A 7 7.98 -9.74 -30.59
N VAL A 8 7.58 -9.38 -31.81
CA VAL A 8 7.62 -7.99 -32.28
C VAL A 8 6.29 -7.27 -32.00
N LEU A 9 5.17 -7.99 -32.05
CA LEU A 9 3.83 -7.42 -31.88
C LEU A 9 3.53 -7.05 -30.42
N ASP A 10 3.93 -7.90 -29.47
CA ASP A 10 3.68 -7.65 -28.05
C ASP A 10 4.32 -6.33 -27.57
N PRO A 11 5.60 -6.02 -27.86
CA PRO A 11 6.20 -4.72 -27.53
C PRO A 11 5.52 -3.52 -28.19
N ILE A 12 5.07 -3.65 -29.44
CA ILE A 12 4.36 -2.56 -30.14
C ILE A 12 3.04 -2.25 -29.43
N VAL A 13 2.24 -3.28 -29.13
CA VAL A 13 0.96 -3.09 -28.43
C VAL A 13 1.18 -2.54 -27.03
N GLU A 14 2.20 -3.00 -26.31
CA GLU A 14 2.54 -2.48 -24.99
C GLU A 14 2.92 -0.99 -25.06
N HIS A 15 3.74 -0.60 -26.04
CA HIS A 15 4.11 0.81 -26.23
C HIS A 15 2.90 1.70 -26.57
N VAL A 16 2.00 1.23 -27.45
CA VAL A 16 0.74 1.93 -27.75
C VAL A 16 -0.13 2.06 -26.50
N ALA A 17 -0.21 1.02 -25.68
CA ALA A 17 -1.01 1.03 -24.47
C ALA A 17 -0.43 1.94 -23.38
N GLN A 18 0.88 2.14 -23.34
CA GLN A 18 1.54 3.08 -22.41
C GLN A 18 1.27 4.54 -22.78
N GLY A 19 1.10 4.85 -24.07
CA GLY A 19 0.75 6.20 -24.53
C GLY A 19 -0.73 6.58 -24.33
N ASP A 20 -1.61 5.59 -24.14
CA ASP A 20 -3.01 5.82 -23.77
C ASP A 20 -3.09 5.97 -22.25
N ASN A 21 -3.43 7.16 -21.72
CA ASN A 21 -3.65 7.45 -20.29
C ASN A 21 -4.72 6.53 -19.64
N ASN A 22 -4.46 5.22 -19.52
CA ASN A 22 -5.32 4.13 -19.08
C ASN A 22 -6.66 3.93 -19.83
N THR A 23 -7.01 4.76 -20.83
CA THR A 23 -8.27 4.59 -21.60
C THR A 23 -8.24 3.38 -22.55
N LEU A 24 -7.03 2.95 -22.92
CA LEU A 24 -6.74 1.88 -23.90
C LEU A 24 -7.43 2.10 -25.26
N SER A 25 -7.71 3.37 -25.61
CA SER A 25 -8.48 3.72 -26.80
C SER A 25 -7.73 3.36 -28.08
N SER A 26 -6.44 3.69 -28.16
CA SER A 26 -5.57 3.32 -29.28
C SER A 26 -5.38 1.81 -29.34
N THR A 27 -5.20 1.15 -28.20
CA THR A 27 -5.11 -0.32 -28.14
C THR A 27 -6.38 -1.02 -28.67
N LYS A 28 -7.56 -0.50 -28.31
CA LYS A 28 -8.85 -0.98 -28.85
C LYS A 28 -8.94 -0.74 -30.34
N ALA A 29 -8.55 0.43 -30.84
CA ALA A 29 -8.51 0.72 -32.26
C ALA A 29 -7.58 -0.25 -33.01
N CYS A 30 -6.37 -0.50 -32.51
CA CYS A 30 -5.41 -1.47 -33.07
C CYS A 30 -6.02 -2.87 -33.19
N SER A 31 -6.80 -3.31 -32.21
CA SER A 31 -7.47 -4.61 -32.23
C SER A 31 -8.48 -4.77 -33.37
N LEU A 32 -8.98 -3.67 -33.93
CA LEU A 32 -9.93 -3.63 -35.03
C LEU A 32 -9.25 -3.56 -36.41
N VAL A 33 -7.99 -3.13 -36.48
CA VAL A 33 -7.26 -2.95 -37.75
C VAL A 33 -6.94 -4.30 -38.40
N CYS A 34 -6.42 -5.27 -37.65
CA CYS A 34 -6.03 -6.56 -38.19
C CYS A 34 -6.10 -7.69 -37.14
N ARG A 35 -6.51 -8.89 -37.57
CA ARG A 35 -6.61 -10.10 -36.71
C ARG A 35 -5.28 -10.48 -36.05
N THR A 36 -4.15 -10.11 -36.64
CA THR A 36 -2.81 -10.40 -36.10
C THR A 36 -2.54 -9.68 -34.78
N PHE A 37 -3.06 -8.46 -34.60
CA PHE A 37 -2.92 -7.69 -33.34
C PHE A 37 -3.90 -8.15 -32.26
N LEU A 38 -4.99 -8.80 -32.66
CA LEU A 38 -6.10 -9.10 -31.77
C LEU A 38 -5.69 -9.88 -30.50
N PRO A 39 -4.84 -10.93 -30.54
CA PRO A 39 -4.43 -11.64 -29.33
C PRO A 39 -3.64 -10.77 -28.35
N ALA A 40 -2.67 -10.00 -28.86
CA ALA A 40 -1.84 -9.10 -28.07
C ALA A 40 -2.69 -7.98 -27.45
N CYS A 41 -3.53 -7.33 -28.26
CA CYS A 41 -4.45 -6.30 -27.79
C CYS A 41 -5.43 -6.83 -26.74
N ARG A 42 -6.00 -8.03 -26.92
CA ARG A 42 -6.90 -8.64 -25.92
C ARG A 42 -6.22 -8.91 -24.60
N ARG A 43 -4.98 -9.43 -24.64
CA ARG A 43 -4.17 -9.66 -23.43
C ARG A 43 -3.99 -8.36 -22.65
N ARG A 44 -3.73 -7.26 -23.34
CA ARG A 44 -3.59 -5.93 -22.72
C ARG A 44 -4.93 -5.37 -22.22
N ILE A 45 -5.97 -5.37 -23.06
CA ILE A 45 -7.30 -4.82 -22.76
C ILE A 45 -7.96 -5.52 -21.57
N PHE A 46 -7.82 -6.83 -21.46
CA PHE A 46 -8.44 -7.63 -20.40
C PHE A 46 -7.45 -8.02 -19.29
N GLY A 47 -6.20 -7.56 -19.35
CA GLY A 47 -5.16 -7.91 -18.38
C GLY A 47 -5.44 -7.36 -16.98
N TYR A 48 -5.97 -6.13 -16.93
CA TYR A 48 -6.36 -5.43 -15.71
C TYR A 48 -7.86 -5.11 -15.78
N ILE A 49 -8.61 -5.54 -14.78
CA ILE A 49 -10.04 -5.27 -14.65
C ILE A 49 -10.29 -4.59 -13.32
N ALA A 50 -10.81 -3.36 -13.36
CA ALA A 50 -11.34 -2.67 -12.19
C ALA A 50 -12.87 -2.68 -12.25
N LEU A 51 -13.50 -3.29 -11.26
CA LEU A 51 -14.95 -3.35 -11.10
C LEU A 51 -15.37 -2.27 -10.12
N ASN A 52 -16.39 -1.50 -10.51
CA ASN A 52 -16.99 -0.42 -9.73
C ASN A 52 -16.07 0.79 -9.46
N ASP A 53 -15.13 1.05 -10.38
CA ASP A 53 -14.15 2.13 -10.28
C ASP A 53 -14.63 3.48 -10.86
N ASN A 54 -15.94 3.67 -11.00
CA ASN A 54 -16.51 4.88 -11.60
C ASN A 54 -16.57 6.06 -10.60
N TYR A 55 -15.43 6.36 -9.96
CA TYR A 55 -15.22 7.58 -9.20
C TYR A 55 -14.65 8.65 -10.14
N SER A 56 -15.47 9.17 -11.04
CA SER A 56 -15.16 10.49 -11.58
C SER A 56 -15.45 11.50 -10.48
N TYR A 57 -14.39 12.02 -9.85
CA TYR A 57 -14.35 13.13 -8.90
C TYR A 57 -14.85 14.45 -9.53
N GLU A 58 -15.95 14.43 -10.30
CA GLU A 58 -16.58 15.67 -10.74
C GLU A 58 -17.37 16.25 -9.54
N GLU A 59 -16.62 16.90 -8.66
CA GLU A 59 -16.98 17.55 -7.38
C GLU A 59 -18.10 18.61 -7.46
N SER A 60 -18.73 18.83 -8.60
CA SER A 60 -19.48 20.06 -8.85
C SER A 60 -20.99 19.95 -8.72
N SER A 61 -21.57 18.79 -8.40
CA SER A 61 -23.03 18.64 -8.32
C SER A 61 -23.52 18.23 -6.93
N PRO A 62 -24.00 19.19 -6.10
CA PRO A 62 -24.59 18.94 -4.78
C PRO A 62 -25.96 18.23 -4.83
N HIS A 63 -26.31 17.62 -5.96
CA HIS A 63 -27.46 16.75 -6.12
C HIS A 63 -26.96 15.33 -6.41
N PHE A 64 -26.42 14.70 -5.37
CA PHE A 64 -25.86 13.33 -5.32
C PHE A 64 -26.93 12.26 -5.60
N ALA A 65 -27.43 12.21 -6.84
CA ALA A 65 -27.96 10.97 -7.38
C ALA A 65 -26.76 10.09 -7.69
N TRP A 66 -26.34 9.27 -6.73
CA TRP A 66 -25.31 8.25 -6.92
C TRP A 66 -25.58 7.53 -8.25
N PRO A 67 -24.63 7.54 -9.21
CA PRO A 67 -24.85 6.92 -10.50
C PRO A 67 -25.24 5.46 -10.26
N ARG A 68 -26.28 4.94 -10.93
CA ARG A 68 -26.72 3.54 -10.77
C ARG A 68 -25.54 2.59 -11.04
N GLN A 69 -24.90 2.13 -9.96
CA GLN A 69 -23.50 1.72 -9.91
C GLN A 69 -23.19 0.30 -10.45
N ASN A 70 -24.19 -0.50 -10.81
CA ASN A 70 -23.95 -1.92 -11.15
C ASN A 70 -23.82 -2.20 -12.67
N GLY A 71 -23.81 -1.18 -13.51
CA GLY A 71 -23.78 -1.36 -14.97
C GLY A 71 -22.53 -2.08 -15.48
N ASN A 72 -21.37 -1.80 -14.89
CA ASN A 72 -20.09 -2.36 -15.35
C ASN A 72 -19.90 -3.81 -14.88
N LEU A 73 -20.23 -4.13 -13.62
CA LEU A 73 -20.17 -5.48 -13.09
C LEU A 73 -21.05 -6.44 -13.91
N SER A 74 -22.34 -6.12 -14.11
CA SER A 74 -23.25 -6.99 -14.86
C SER A 74 -22.82 -7.19 -16.32
N LYS A 75 -22.27 -6.15 -16.96
CA LYS A 75 -21.70 -6.28 -18.32
C LYS A 75 -20.48 -7.21 -18.33
N PHE A 76 -19.60 -7.10 -17.34
CA PHE A 76 -18.42 -7.93 -17.19
C PHE A 76 -18.77 -9.39 -16.92
N LEU A 77 -19.68 -9.67 -15.99
CA LEU A 77 -20.16 -11.03 -15.71
C LEU A 77 -20.76 -11.68 -16.96
N ARG A 78 -21.63 -10.94 -17.67
CA ARG A 78 -22.20 -11.40 -18.95
C ARG A 78 -21.13 -11.64 -20.02
N LEU A 79 -20.09 -10.81 -20.06
CA LEU A 79 -18.98 -10.98 -20.99
C LEU A 79 -18.20 -12.27 -20.70
N LEU A 80 -17.84 -12.54 -19.44
CA LEU A 80 -17.15 -13.77 -19.06
C LEU A 80 -17.98 -15.02 -19.31
N LEU A 81 -19.30 -14.96 -19.09
CA LEU A 81 -20.19 -16.08 -19.38
C LEU A 81 -20.34 -16.34 -20.88
N LYS A 82 -20.41 -15.28 -21.70
CA LYS A 82 -20.53 -15.41 -23.16
C LYS A 82 -19.20 -15.78 -23.84
N SER A 83 -18.09 -15.30 -23.29
CA SER A 83 -16.75 -15.41 -23.86
C SER A 83 -15.75 -15.87 -22.79
N PRO A 84 -15.83 -17.14 -22.33
CA PRO A 84 -15.06 -17.63 -21.19
C PRO A 84 -13.54 -17.56 -21.39
N HIS A 85 -13.06 -17.65 -22.63
CA HIS A 85 -11.64 -17.48 -22.97
C HIS A 85 -11.07 -16.10 -22.57
N ILE A 86 -11.92 -15.10 -22.31
CA ILE A 86 -11.47 -13.80 -21.82
C ILE A 86 -10.85 -13.93 -20.41
N GLY A 87 -11.36 -14.85 -19.58
CA GLY A 87 -10.85 -15.07 -18.23
C GLY A 87 -9.40 -15.53 -18.17
N GLU A 88 -8.84 -16.06 -19.26
CA GLU A 88 -7.42 -16.46 -19.37
C GLU A 88 -6.47 -15.27 -19.51
N TYR A 89 -6.98 -14.11 -19.93
CA TYR A 89 -6.19 -12.87 -20.06
C TYR A 89 -6.12 -12.09 -18.76
N ILE A 90 -7.07 -12.26 -17.84
CA ILE A 90 -7.18 -11.47 -16.61
C ILE A 90 -6.05 -11.83 -15.64
N ARG A 91 -5.18 -10.87 -15.36
CA ARG A 91 -4.04 -10.97 -14.43
C ARG A 91 -4.24 -10.17 -13.16
N SER A 92 -4.93 -9.05 -13.25
CA SER A 92 -5.23 -8.22 -12.10
C SER A 92 -6.71 -7.89 -12.07
N LEU A 93 -7.31 -8.07 -10.88
CA LEU A 93 -8.71 -7.80 -10.63
C LEU A 93 -8.83 -6.93 -9.38
N THR A 94 -9.33 -5.72 -9.56
CA THR A 94 -9.75 -4.84 -8.47
C THR A 94 -11.26 -4.89 -8.36
N TYR A 95 -11.77 -5.28 -7.20
CA TYR A 95 -13.18 -5.23 -6.86
C TYR A 95 -13.40 -4.21 -5.75
N ARG A 96 -14.06 -3.10 -6.10
CA ARG A 96 -14.46 -2.08 -5.14
C ARG A 96 -15.94 -2.27 -4.77
N MET A 97 -16.23 -2.49 -3.50
CA MET A 97 -17.58 -2.60 -2.98
C MET A 97 -18.08 -1.21 -2.57
N LEU A 98 -19.18 -0.76 -3.17
CA LEU A 98 -19.73 0.58 -2.98
C LEU A 98 -20.89 0.53 -1.98
N HIS A 99 -20.75 1.20 -0.83
CA HIS A 99 -21.74 1.49 0.22
C HIS A 99 -22.62 0.33 0.79
N ASP A 100 -23.14 0.53 2.00
CA ASP A 100 -23.88 -0.44 2.84
C ASP A 100 -25.22 -0.93 2.30
N THR A 101 -25.68 -0.34 1.19
CA THR A 101 -26.99 -0.58 0.62
C THR A 101 -26.91 -1.27 -0.74
N VAL A 102 -25.81 -2.00 -1.02
CA VAL A 102 -25.84 -2.97 -2.12
C VAL A 102 -26.94 -3.96 -1.79
N ASP A 103 -28.11 -3.67 -2.34
CA ASP A 103 -29.24 -4.55 -2.36
C ASP A 103 -28.83 -5.73 -3.25
N TRP A 104 -28.22 -6.73 -2.61
CA TRP A 104 -27.81 -7.97 -3.26
C TRP A 104 -29.01 -8.72 -3.85
N THR A 105 -30.26 -8.31 -3.56
CA THR A 105 -31.45 -8.94 -4.14
C THR A 105 -31.50 -8.86 -5.66
N GLY A 106 -30.76 -7.94 -6.29
CA GLY A 106 -30.60 -7.86 -7.75
C GLY A 106 -29.37 -8.58 -8.32
N VAL A 107 -28.46 -9.06 -7.47
CA VAL A 107 -27.22 -9.71 -7.89
C VAL A 107 -27.41 -11.21 -7.86
N ASP A 108 -27.43 -11.83 -9.04
CA ASP A 108 -27.38 -13.29 -9.15
C ASP A 108 -25.98 -13.78 -8.74
N ILE A 109 -25.86 -14.20 -7.48
CA ILE A 109 -24.63 -14.73 -6.87
C ILE A 109 -24.12 -15.97 -7.62
N GLU A 110 -25.03 -16.78 -8.18
CA GLU A 110 -24.66 -17.94 -8.98
C GLU A 110 -23.99 -17.50 -10.29
N THR A 111 -24.59 -16.52 -10.98
CA THR A 111 -23.99 -15.88 -12.16
C THR A 111 -22.62 -15.30 -11.85
N PHE A 112 -22.47 -14.61 -10.70
CA PHE A 112 -21.18 -14.08 -10.27
C PHE A 112 -20.15 -15.19 -10.10
N SER A 113 -20.49 -16.21 -9.31
CA SER A 113 -19.63 -17.36 -9.04
C SER A 113 -19.16 -17.99 -10.35
N ARG A 114 -20.11 -18.38 -11.22
CA ARG A 114 -19.87 -19.00 -12.53
C ARG A 114 -18.99 -18.19 -13.47
N ALA A 115 -19.11 -16.85 -13.44
CA ALA A 115 -18.27 -15.97 -14.22
C ALA A 115 -16.83 -15.95 -13.68
N PHE A 116 -16.67 -15.81 -12.36
CA PHE A 116 -15.37 -15.79 -11.70
C PHE A 116 -14.64 -17.13 -11.83
N GLU A 117 -15.37 -18.23 -12.02
CA GLU A 117 -14.77 -19.52 -12.35
C GLU A 117 -13.93 -19.53 -13.63
N ARG A 118 -14.20 -18.59 -14.54
CA ARG A 118 -13.49 -18.47 -15.81
C ARG A 118 -12.13 -17.79 -15.65
N ILE A 119 -11.91 -17.11 -14.54
CA ILE A 119 -10.64 -16.48 -14.21
C ILE A 119 -9.73 -17.55 -13.59
N THR A 120 -8.68 -17.91 -14.33
CA THR A 120 -7.81 -19.05 -13.97
C THR A 120 -6.34 -18.69 -13.85
N ARG A 121 -5.96 -17.47 -14.27
CA ARG A 121 -4.56 -17.01 -14.31
C ARG A 121 -4.38 -15.67 -13.60
N LEU A 122 -5.20 -15.42 -12.59
CA LEU A 122 -5.14 -14.21 -11.79
C LEU A 122 -3.83 -14.19 -10.99
N GLU A 123 -3.13 -13.06 -11.06
CA GLU A 123 -1.86 -12.81 -10.38
C GLU A 123 -2.04 -11.81 -9.24
N TYR A 124 -2.95 -10.84 -9.38
CA TYR A 124 -3.22 -9.82 -8.38
C TYR A 124 -4.73 -9.70 -8.11
N LEU A 125 -5.11 -9.75 -6.85
CA LEU A 125 -6.49 -9.54 -6.41
C LEU A 125 -6.53 -8.40 -5.39
N THR A 126 -7.35 -7.40 -5.66
CA THR A 126 -7.57 -6.26 -4.76
C THR A 126 -9.05 -6.19 -4.40
N PHE A 127 -9.36 -6.28 -3.10
CA PHE A 127 -10.70 -6.14 -2.56
C PHE A 127 -10.76 -4.89 -1.67
N ILE A 128 -11.59 -3.92 -2.04
CA ILE A 128 -11.70 -2.64 -1.33
C ILE A 128 -13.16 -2.39 -0.98
N ARG A 129 -13.46 -2.02 0.26
CA ARG A 129 -14.75 -1.39 0.60
C ARG A 129 -14.62 0.13 0.59
N GLY A 130 -15.56 0.78 -0.10
CA GLY A 130 -15.99 2.14 0.19
C GLY A 130 -14.92 3.22 0.00
N TYR A 131 -15.20 4.39 0.56
CA TYR A 131 -14.24 5.48 0.58
C TYR A 131 -13.10 5.15 1.55
N GLU A 132 -11.99 5.87 1.43
CA GLU A 132 -10.86 5.78 2.35
C GLU A 132 -11.17 6.39 3.73
N ASP A 133 -12.43 6.74 3.99
CA ASP A 133 -12.87 7.27 5.26
C ASP A 133 -12.90 6.16 6.32
N GLU A 134 -12.18 6.39 7.43
CA GLU A 134 -12.15 5.51 8.60
C GLU A 134 -13.52 5.37 9.29
N HIS A 135 -14.48 6.24 8.95
CA HIS A 135 -15.83 6.25 9.49
C HIS A 135 -16.78 5.29 8.76
N ASP A 136 -16.46 4.86 7.53
CA ASP A 136 -17.25 3.86 6.83
C ASP A 136 -17.17 2.53 7.61
N PRO A 137 -18.31 1.93 8.00
CA PRO A 137 -18.28 0.63 8.66
C PRO A 137 -17.57 -0.38 7.75
N PRO A 138 -16.86 -1.38 8.28
CA PRO A 138 -16.14 -2.37 7.47
C PRO A 138 -17.05 -3.44 6.81
N VAL A 139 -16.61 -4.09 5.71
CA VAL A 139 -17.33 -5.24 5.10
C VAL A 139 -17.14 -6.44 5.98
N ASP A 140 -18.25 -6.99 6.46
CA ASP A 140 -18.22 -8.33 7.03
C ASP A 140 -17.80 -9.34 5.96
N TRP A 141 -16.57 -9.84 6.07
CA TRP A 141 -16.00 -10.86 5.20
C TRP A 141 -16.74 -12.19 5.26
N THR A 142 -17.38 -12.49 6.38
CA THR A 142 -18.10 -13.75 6.56
C THR A 142 -19.47 -13.70 5.91
N ASP A 143 -20.14 -12.56 6.04
CA ASP A 143 -21.50 -12.36 5.53
C ASP A 143 -21.55 -11.81 4.10
N ASN A 144 -20.39 -11.52 3.49
CA ASN A 144 -20.33 -11.07 2.11
C ASN A 144 -20.63 -12.22 1.13
N PRO A 145 -21.71 -12.11 0.31
CA PRO A 145 -22.14 -13.18 -0.59
C PRO A 145 -21.15 -13.49 -1.71
N LEU A 146 -20.20 -12.59 -1.98
CA LEU A 146 -19.16 -12.80 -3.00
C LEU A 146 -17.95 -13.55 -2.45
N CYS A 147 -17.81 -13.69 -1.13
CA CYS A 147 -16.65 -14.31 -0.52
C CYS A 147 -16.36 -15.74 -1.01
N PRO A 148 -17.33 -16.62 -1.28
CA PRO A 148 -17.04 -17.93 -1.89
C PRO A 148 -16.31 -17.81 -3.24
N ALA A 149 -16.74 -16.88 -4.10
CA ALA A 149 -16.11 -16.64 -5.40
C ALA A 149 -14.74 -15.97 -5.26
N LEU A 150 -14.61 -15.01 -4.34
CA LEU A 150 -13.32 -14.35 -4.04
C LEU A 150 -12.30 -15.35 -3.46
N ARG A 151 -12.71 -16.22 -2.53
CA ARG A 151 -11.84 -17.29 -1.99
C ARG A 151 -11.30 -18.20 -3.08
N ARG A 152 -12.14 -18.60 -4.04
CA ARG A 152 -11.68 -19.38 -5.18
C ARG A 152 -10.55 -18.68 -5.93
N LEU A 153 -10.67 -17.37 -6.16
CA LEU A 153 -9.62 -16.57 -6.80
C LEU A 153 -8.37 -16.48 -5.92
N MET A 154 -8.54 -16.30 -4.61
CA MET A 154 -7.45 -16.28 -3.63
C MET A 154 -6.61 -17.57 -3.66
N TYR A 155 -7.27 -18.70 -3.91
CA TYR A 155 -6.62 -20.01 -3.89
C TYR A 155 -6.01 -20.40 -5.24
N LEU A 156 -6.04 -19.52 -6.25
CA LEU A 156 -5.39 -19.79 -7.52
C LEU A 156 -3.87 -19.91 -7.32
N PRO A 157 -3.22 -20.93 -7.90
CA PRO A 157 -1.76 -21.08 -7.79
C PRO A 157 -0.99 -20.01 -8.55
N THR A 158 -1.67 -19.18 -9.35
CA THR A 158 -1.06 -18.04 -10.05
C THR A 158 -1.07 -16.77 -9.22
N LEU A 159 -1.80 -16.73 -8.08
CA LEU A 159 -1.93 -15.51 -7.30
C LEU A 159 -0.62 -15.19 -6.58
N VAL A 160 -0.08 -14.03 -6.89
CA VAL A 160 1.18 -13.48 -6.37
C VAL A 160 0.91 -12.34 -5.39
N GLY A 161 -0.10 -11.51 -5.64
CA GLY A 161 -0.43 -10.36 -4.81
C GLY A 161 -1.89 -10.33 -4.34
N PHE A 162 -2.09 -9.96 -3.09
CA PHE A 162 -3.41 -9.81 -2.49
C PHE A 162 -3.47 -8.54 -1.65
N THR A 163 -4.45 -7.70 -1.96
CA THR A 163 -4.76 -6.48 -1.22
C THR A 163 -6.19 -6.57 -0.69
N VAL A 164 -6.37 -6.31 0.60
CA VAL A 164 -7.68 -6.24 1.24
C VAL A 164 -7.78 -4.97 2.10
N TYR A 165 -8.86 -4.22 1.91
CA TYR A 165 -9.07 -2.92 2.54
C TYR A 165 -10.46 -2.82 3.17
N ASN A 166 -10.50 -2.35 4.43
CA ASN A 166 -11.69 -2.04 5.23
C ASN A 166 -12.68 -3.22 5.37
N CYS A 167 -12.21 -4.27 6.06
CA CYS A 167 -12.91 -5.54 6.15
C CYS A 167 -12.94 -6.08 7.59
N ALA A 168 -14.13 -6.41 8.08
CA ALA A 168 -14.37 -6.98 9.39
C ALA A 168 -14.60 -8.48 9.31
N ASN A 169 -14.44 -9.16 10.45
CA ASN A 169 -14.57 -10.60 10.58
C ASN A 169 -13.73 -11.36 9.54
N PHE A 170 -12.57 -10.79 9.18
CA PHE A 170 -11.68 -11.37 8.19
C PHE A 170 -11.10 -12.69 8.71
N LYS A 171 -11.08 -13.72 7.85
CA LYS A 171 -10.67 -15.08 8.22
C LYS A 171 -9.23 -15.33 7.80
N LEU A 172 -8.32 -15.48 8.77
CA LEU A 172 -6.91 -15.83 8.50
C LEU A 172 -6.76 -17.12 7.71
N ALA A 173 -7.68 -18.08 7.88
CA ALA A 173 -7.71 -19.32 7.13
C ALA A 173 -7.74 -19.09 5.60
N ASP A 174 -8.29 -17.97 5.12
CA ASP A 174 -8.31 -17.65 3.68
C ASP A 174 -6.92 -17.25 3.17
N ILE A 175 -6.09 -16.57 3.97
CA ILE A 175 -4.69 -16.26 3.63
C ILE A 175 -3.84 -17.55 3.67
N VAL A 176 -4.09 -18.44 4.63
CA VAL A 176 -3.34 -19.70 4.80
C VAL A 176 -3.36 -20.57 3.53
N GLN A 177 -4.41 -20.48 2.73
CA GLN A 177 -4.53 -21.24 1.48
C GLN A 177 -3.79 -20.60 0.27
N CYS A 178 -3.32 -19.36 0.39
CA CYS A 178 -2.68 -18.61 -0.70
C CYS A 178 -1.20 -19.01 -0.87
N ARG A 179 -0.92 -20.23 -1.32
CA ARG A 179 0.43 -20.85 -1.29
C ARG A 179 1.52 -20.15 -2.10
N GLN A 180 1.15 -19.35 -3.10
CA GLN A 180 2.10 -18.69 -4.02
C GLN A 180 2.18 -17.17 -3.78
N LEU A 181 1.50 -16.68 -2.73
CA LEU A 181 1.47 -15.27 -2.40
C LEU A 181 2.87 -14.78 -2.01
N LYS A 182 3.27 -13.67 -2.64
CA LYS A 182 4.54 -12.98 -2.38
C LYS A 182 4.32 -11.55 -1.90
N GLU A 183 3.16 -10.97 -2.21
CA GLU A 183 2.81 -9.60 -1.85
C GLU A 183 1.50 -9.62 -1.08
N LEU A 184 1.51 -9.08 0.14
CA LEU A 184 0.34 -9.00 0.99
C LEU A 184 0.16 -7.56 1.47
N ASP A 185 -1.02 -7.01 1.22
CA ASP A 185 -1.37 -5.65 1.61
C ASP A 185 -2.70 -5.66 2.38
N MET A 186 -2.67 -5.16 3.61
CA MET A 186 -3.76 -5.29 4.58
C MET A 186 -4.06 -3.94 5.22
N HIS A 187 -5.25 -3.39 4.98
CA HIS A 187 -5.68 -2.11 5.54
C HIS A 187 -7.03 -2.22 6.24
N LEU A 188 -7.17 -1.58 7.39
CA LEU A 188 -8.41 -1.48 8.14
C LEU A 188 -9.08 -2.85 8.35
N LEU A 189 -8.29 -3.86 8.70
CA LEU A 189 -8.79 -5.21 8.91
C LEU A 189 -9.11 -5.49 10.36
N HIS A 190 -10.28 -6.08 10.61
CA HIS A 190 -10.68 -6.58 11.91
C HIS A 190 -10.80 -8.11 11.89
N LEU A 191 -10.07 -8.78 12.78
CA LEU A 191 -10.15 -10.23 12.95
C LEU A 191 -11.46 -10.63 13.59
N ASN A 192 -12.02 -11.74 13.13
CA ASN A 192 -12.93 -12.53 13.95
C ASN A 192 -12.09 -13.22 15.05
N SER A 193 -12.54 -13.20 16.30
CA SER A 193 -11.85 -13.81 17.45
C SER A 193 -11.63 -15.33 17.33
N SER A 194 -12.22 -15.96 16.32
CA SER A 194 -12.04 -17.37 16.02
C SER A 194 -10.66 -17.64 15.41
N ILE A 195 -9.73 -18.08 16.26
CA ILE A 195 -8.41 -18.58 15.88
C ILE A 195 -8.56 -19.73 14.85
N VAL A 196 -7.59 -19.84 13.95
CA VAL A 196 -7.52 -20.93 12.95
C VAL A 196 -7.64 -22.29 13.64
N SER A 197 -8.64 -23.09 13.24
CA SER A 197 -8.82 -24.45 13.76
C SER A 197 -7.60 -25.32 13.43
N ALA A 198 -7.19 -26.16 14.38
CA ALA A 198 -6.04 -27.06 14.25
C ALA A 198 -6.11 -28.00 13.02
N GLU A 199 -7.31 -28.24 12.48
CA GLU A 199 -7.53 -29.07 11.30
C GLU A 199 -7.11 -28.40 9.99
N SER A 200 -6.83 -27.09 10.01
CA SER A 200 -6.53 -26.28 8.82
C SER A 200 -5.10 -25.73 8.80
N LEU A 201 -4.19 -26.36 9.57
CA LEU A 201 -2.80 -25.89 9.66
C LEU A 201 -2.09 -25.96 8.29
N PRO A 202 -1.30 -24.93 7.95
CA PRO A 202 -0.53 -24.93 6.72
C PRO A 202 0.51 -26.04 6.72
N THR A 203 0.69 -26.67 5.55
CA THR A 203 1.71 -27.72 5.34
C THR A 203 3.09 -27.17 5.02
N SER A 204 3.17 -25.92 4.56
CA SER A 204 4.43 -25.25 4.21
C SER A 204 4.36 -23.77 4.53
N PRO A 205 5.49 -23.14 4.88
CA PRO A 205 5.54 -21.71 5.15
C PRO A 205 5.32 -20.89 3.87
N LEU A 206 4.66 -19.75 4.02
CA LEU A 206 4.44 -18.74 3.00
C LEU A 206 5.64 -17.78 2.96
N SER A 207 6.30 -17.70 1.81
CA SER A 207 7.49 -16.84 1.64
C SER A 207 7.10 -15.50 1.01
N LEU A 208 6.88 -14.49 1.86
CA LEU A 208 6.53 -13.14 1.40
C LEU A 208 7.78 -12.34 1.01
N ARG A 209 7.64 -11.51 -0.01
CA ARG A 209 8.64 -10.54 -0.48
C ARG A 209 8.26 -9.10 -0.15
N LYS A 210 6.96 -8.81 -0.19
CA LYS A 210 6.40 -7.50 0.14
C LYS A 210 5.25 -7.68 1.13
N MET A 211 5.26 -6.87 2.18
CA MET A 211 4.16 -6.82 3.14
C MET A 211 3.87 -5.38 3.53
N HIS A 212 2.62 -4.97 3.38
CA HIS A 212 2.12 -3.70 3.85
C HIS A 212 1.02 -3.93 4.89
N ILE A 213 1.17 -3.29 6.05
CA ILE A 213 0.26 -3.39 7.20
C ILE A 213 -0.26 -1.98 7.48
N GLY A 214 -1.38 -1.65 6.87
CA GLY A 214 -2.06 -0.38 7.07
C GLY A 214 -2.69 -0.22 8.44
N ARG A 215 -3.46 0.87 8.58
CA ARG A 215 -4.15 1.25 9.81
C ARG A 215 -5.02 0.09 10.33
N ARG A 216 -5.03 -0.11 11.66
CA ARG A 216 -5.82 -1.13 12.39
C ARG A 216 -5.56 -2.61 12.01
N SER A 217 -4.65 -2.89 11.07
CA SER A 217 -4.35 -4.26 10.62
C SER A 217 -3.26 -4.98 11.43
N MET A 218 -2.61 -4.32 12.39
CA MET A 218 -1.53 -4.97 13.16
C MET A 218 -1.97 -6.22 13.94
N PRO A 219 -3.14 -6.28 14.58
CA PRO A 219 -3.60 -7.52 15.21
C PRO A 219 -3.71 -8.70 14.22
N VAL A 220 -3.99 -8.43 12.94
CA VAL A 220 -3.97 -9.45 11.87
C VAL A 220 -2.54 -9.95 11.63
N ALA A 221 -1.58 -9.03 11.52
CA ALA A 221 -0.17 -9.38 11.34
C ALA A 221 0.38 -10.19 12.52
N ASP A 222 0.03 -9.80 13.75
CA ASP A 222 0.43 -10.51 14.97
C ASP A 222 -0.16 -11.94 15.02
N ALA A 223 -1.43 -12.07 14.69
CA ALA A 223 -2.08 -13.38 14.59
C ALA A 223 -1.46 -14.25 13.50
N LEU A 224 -1.13 -13.68 12.33
CA LEU A 224 -0.44 -14.39 11.25
C LEU A 224 0.95 -14.89 11.67
N LEU A 225 1.71 -14.07 12.39
CA LEU A 225 3.00 -14.42 12.97
C LEU A 225 2.90 -15.52 14.04
N SER A 226 1.74 -15.67 14.67
CA SER A 226 1.47 -16.69 15.67
C SER A 226 1.06 -18.03 15.07
N ILE A 227 0.65 -18.07 13.79
CA ILE A 227 0.34 -19.34 13.10
C ILE A 227 1.61 -20.15 12.93
N ARG A 228 1.50 -21.46 13.18
CA ARG A 228 2.57 -22.44 12.94
C ARG A 228 2.15 -23.41 11.85
N CYS A 229 3.10 -23.83 11.04
CA CYS A 229 2.95 -24.94 10.11
C CYS A 229 2.94 -26.27 10.89
N ALA A 230 2.58 -27.36 10.20
CA ALA A 230 2.54 -28.70 10.79
C ALA A 230 3.89 -29.19 11.34
N ASP A 231 5.00 -28.64 10.84
CA ASP A 231 6.37 -28.89 11.31
C ASP A 231 6.79 -28.03 12.52
N GLY A 232 5.94 -27.10 12.96
CA GLY A 232 6.23 -26.17 14.05
C GLY A 232 6.93 -24.89 13.61
N GLU A 233 7.26 -24.73 12.32
CA GLU A 233 7.82 -23.49 11.79
C GLU A 233 6.76 -22.39 11.70
N MET A 234 7.18 -21.12 11.62
CA MET A 234 6.24 -20.01 11.43
C MET A 234 5.60 -20.08 10.05
N PHE A 235 4.29 -19.85 9.99
CA PHE A 235 3.58 -19.83 8.71
C PHE A 235 4.12 -18.75 7.78
N ILE A 236 4.33 -17.52 8.25
CA ILE A 236 4.96 -16.48 7.42
C ILE A 236 6.47 -16.57 7.55
N ASN A 237 7.12 -16.99 6.47
CA ASN A 237 8.56 -16.95 6.31
C ASN A 237 8.98 -15.60 5.70
N MET A 238 9.78 -14.85 6.46
CA MET A 238 10.22 -13.48 6.12
C MET A 238 11.66 -13.44 5.59
N THR A 239 12.31 -14.59 5.38
CA THR A 239 13.70 -14.64 4.90
C THR A 239 13.89 -14.01 3.51
N GLU A 240 12.83 -13.98 2.70
CA GLU A 240 12.82 -13.37 1.36
C GLU A 240 12.16 -11.98 1.33
N MET A 241 11.80 -11.43 2.50
CA MET A 241 11.18 -10.11 2.62
C MET A 241 12.15 -9.02 2.17
N ARG A 242 11.71 -8.17 1.24
CA ARG A 242 12.48 -7.05 0.67
C ARG A 242 11.84 -5.71 0.97
N ASP A 243 10.51 -5.68 1.01
CA ASP A 243 9.72 -4.46 1.16
C ASP A 243 8.75 -4.64 2.33
N LEU A 244 8.94 -3.87 3.40
CA LEU A 244 8.08 -3.90 4.57
C LEU A 244 7.54 -2.50 4.81
N SER A 245 6.24 -2.38 4.99
CA SER A 245 5.60 -1.11 5.31
C SER A 245 4.52 -1.27 6.36
N PHE A 246 4.45 -0.34 7.30
CA PHE A 246 3.46 -0.38 8.38
C PHE A 246 3.04 1.01 8.86
N VAL A 247 1.78 1.11 9.28
CA VAL A 247 1.22 2.27 9.97
C VAL A 247 0.95 1.92 11.43
N ILE A 248 1.63 2.63 12.35
CA ILE A 248 1.60 2.37 13.79
C ILE A 248 0.78 3.46 14.48
N ARG A 249 -0.24 3.04 15.24
CA ARG A 249 -1.12 3.96 16.01
C ARG A 249 -1.05 3.77 17.52
N THR A 250 -0.53 2.65 17.99
CA THR A 250 -0.49 2.32 19.42
C THR A 250 0.85 1.69 19.78
N ILE A 251 1.32 1.96 21.00
CA ILE A 251 2.63 1.50 21.49
C ILE A 251 2.70 -0.04 21.57
N ASP A 252 1.57 -0.71 21.81
CA ASP A 252 1.51 -2.17 21.92
C ASP A 252 1.94 -2.89 20.63
N THR A 253 1.83 -2.21 19.48
CA THR A 253 2.18 -2.78 18.16
C THR A 253 3.67 -2.82 17.87
N PHE A 254 4.51 -2.10 18.64
CA PHE A 254 5.96 -2.05 18.41
C PHE A 254 6.63 -3.41 18.57
N SER A 255 6.10 -4.28 19.44
CA SER A 255 6.63 -5.63 19.63
C SER A 255 6.49 -6.49 18.36
N THR A 256 5.32 -6.47 17.73
CA THR A 256 5.04 -7.14 16.46
C THR A 256 5.91 -6.57 15.33
N VAL A 257 6.04 -5.25 15.26
CA VAL A 257 6.87 -4.58 14.26
C VAL A 257 8.34 -4.94 14.39
N ARG A 258 8.88 -4.93 15.62
CA ARG A 258 10.27 -5.35 15.87
C ARG A 258 10.49 -6.79 15.44
N CYS A 259 9.55 -7.69 15.77
CA CYS A 259 9.60 -9.08 15.34
C CYS A 259 9.62 -9.23 13.81
N LEU A 260 8.80 -8.44 13.08
CA LEU A 260 8.78 -8.40 11.61
C LEU A 260 10.14 -7.96 11.05
N ILE A 261 10.70 -6.88 11.58
CA ILE A 261 12.00 -6.35 11.17
C ILE A 261 13.12 -7.37 11.43
N GLU A 262 13.21 -7.90 12.65
CA GLU A 262 14.27 -8.84 13.07
C GLU A 262 14.29 -10.12 12.23
N LYS A 263 13.12 -10.58 11.76
CA LYS A 263 12.99 -11.77 10.91
C LYS A 263 13.25 -11.50 9.42
N SER A 264 13.30 -10.24 9.00
CA SER A 264 13.44 -9.82 7.61
C SER A 264 14.90 -9.59 7.22
N ILE A 265 15.69 -10.67 7.13
CA ILE A 265 17.14 -10.61 6.91
C ILE A 265 17.56 -9.99 5.55
N ARG A 266 16.66 -9.94 4.56
CA ARG A 266 16.90 -9.40 3.21
C ARG A 266 16.20 -8.07 2.95
N LEU A 267 15.76 -7.39 3.99
CA LEU A 267 14.97 -6.17 3.87
C LEU A 267 15.78 -5.04 3.23
N SER A 268 15.34 -4.61 2.05
CA SER A 268 15.97 -3.52 1.30
C SER A 268 15.19 -2.20 1.38
N SER A 269 13.89 -2.27 1.66
CA SER A 269 13.00 -1.12 1.75
C SER A 269 12.12 -1.23 3.00
N LEU A 270 12.12 -0.17 3.81
CA LEU A 270 11.34 -0.05 5.02
C LEU A 270 10.55 1.25 5.00
N SER A 271 9.23 1.17 5.16
CA SER A 271 8.34 2.33 5.23
C SER A 271 7.55 2.31 6.55
N ILE A 272 7.67 3.35 7.35
CA ILE A 272 7.10 3.41 8.70
C ILE A 272 6.31 4.68 8.83
N SER A 273 5.01 4.61 9.08
CA SER A 273 4.20 5.78 9.45
C SER A 273 3.79 5.70 10.91
N LEU A 274 4.13 6.71 11.72
CA LEU A 274 3.70 6.81 13.11
C LEU A 274 2.60 7.85 13.27
N ASP A 275 1.45 7.44 13.79
CA ASP A 275 0.43 8.37 14.27
C ASP A 275 0.71 8.77 15.74
N ILE A 276 1.31 7.86 16.52
CA ILE A 276 1.67 8.06 17.94
C ILE A 276 2.89 7.16 18.24
N GLY A 277 3.85 7.66 19.02
CA GLY A 277 4.91 6.82 19.62
C GLY A 277 6.28 7.47 19.66
N ASP A 278 7.31 6.64 19.70
CA ASP A 278 8.72 7.03 19.62
C ASP A 278 9.44 6.03 18.67
N PHE A 279 10.10 6.53 17.63
CA PHE A 279 10.88 5.70 16.69
C PHE A 279 11.99 4.93 17.40
N ASN A 280 12.45 5.40 18.57
CA ASN A 280 13.51 4.80 19.37
C ASN A 280 13.25 3.32 19.77
N LEU A 281 12.02 2.85 19.56
CA LEU A 281 11.57 1.51 19.91
C LEU A 281 11.70 0.50 18.76
N LEU A 282 12.04 0.92 17.55
CA LEU A 282 11.96 0.05 16.36
C LEU A 282 13.27 -0.69 16.03
N ASP A 283 14.41 -0.24 16.56
CA ASP A 283 15.71 -0.87 16.38
C ASP A 283 16.11 -1.16 14.91
N PHE A 284 15.64 -0.35 13.93
CA PHE A 284 15.98 -0.60 12.52
C PHE A 284 17.46 -0.34 12.19
N HIS A 285 18.23 0.23 13.14
CA HIS A 285 19.70 0.21 13.14
C HIS A 285 20.33 -1.18 13.21
N LYS A 286 19.55 -2.26 13.27
CA LYS A 286 20.01 -3.66 13.14
C LYS A 286 19.91 -4.23 11.72
N ILE A 287 19.28 -3.51 10.79
CA ILE A 287 19.04 -3.96 9.40
C ILE A 287 20.21 -3.58 8.47
N SER A 288 21.16 -4.50 8.31
CA SER A 288 22.37 -4.27 7.47
C SER A 288 22.14 -4.29 5.96
N THR A 289 20.93 -4.65 5.51
CA THR A 289 20.57 -4.76 4.10
C THR A 289 19.73 -3.60 3.58
N LEU A 290 19.37 -2.65 4.47
CA LEU A 290 18.45 -1.57 4.18
C LEU A 290 19.07 -0.57 3.19
N ARG A 291 18.34 -0.28 2.11
CA ARG A 291 18.73 0.67 1.05
C ARG A 291 17.81 1.87 0.99
N SER A 292 16.53 1.69 1.29
CA SER A 292 15.52 2.75 1.28
C SER A 292 14.79 2.78 2.61
N LEU A 293 14.70 3.96 3.20
CA LEU A 293 13.95 4.22 4.42
C LEU A 293 12.94 5.34 4.18
N THR A 294 11.65 5.04 4.30
CA THR A 294 10.57 6.02 4.29
C THR A 294 9.98 6.12 5.68
N ILE A 295 9.85 7.34 6.20
CA ILE A 295 9.35 7.61 7.53
C ILE A 295 8.24 8.64 7.42
N GLY A 296 7.03 8.27 7.81
CA GLY A 296 5.90 9.16 8.02
C GLY A 296 5.71 9.47 9.50
N SER A 297 5.43 10.71 9.85
CA SER A 297 4.93 11.08 11.18
C SER A 297 3.72 11.99 11.07
N THR A 298 2.70 11.73 11.89
CA THR A 298 1.52 12.59 12.01
C THR A 298 1.59 13.36 13.32
N PHE A 299 1.86 14.66 13.26
CA PHE A 299 1.95 15.54 14.42
C PHE A 299 0.62 16.23 14.71
N ASN A 300 -0.05 15.78 15.78
CA ASN A 300 -1.28 16.40 16.28
C ASN A 300 -1.08 16.89 17.73
N SER A 301 -0.86 18.21 17.88
CA SER A 301 -0.58 18.86 19.18
C SER A 301 -1.67 18.65 20.23
N SER A 302 -2.92 18.46 19.82
CA SER A 302 -4.03 18.28 20.75
C SER A 302 -3.90 16.98 21.55
N LYS A 303 -3.13 16.02 21.04
CA LYS A 303 -2.96 14.68 21.62
C LYS A 303 -1.55 14.42 22.14
N SER A 304 -0.52 15.12 21.66
CA SER A 304 0.86 14.91 22.09
C SER A 304 1.27 15.89 23.20
N GLN A 305 1.80 15.36 24.31
CA GLN A 305 2.50 16.18 25.30
C GLN A 305 3.93 16.53 24.84
N ASN A 306 4.44 15.87 23.79
CA ASN A 306 5.76 16.10 23.23
C ASN A 306 5.66 17.01 22.00
N PRO A 307 6.39 18.15 21.96
CA PRO A 307 6.41 19.05 20.81
C PRO A 307 7.29 18.57 19.64
N ASP A 308 7.97 17.42 19.77
CA ASP A 308 8.83 16.87 18.72
C ASP A 308 8.01 16.31 17.54
N PRO A 309 8.09 16.90 16.32
CA PRO A 309 7.38 16.42 15.14
C PRO A 309 7.95 15.10 14.58
N PHE A 310 9.15 14.73 15.00
CA PHE A 310 9.87 13.56 14.51
C PHE A 310 9.84 12.38 15.48
N PHE A 311 9.21 12.51 16.66
CA PHE A 311 9.04 11.42 17.61
C PHE A 311 10.33 10.62 17.90
N GLY A 312 11.45 11.31 18.15
CA GLY A 312 12.74 10.67 18.45
C GLY A 312 13.50 10.14 17.23
N LEU A 313 13.01 10.34 16.00
CA LEU A 313 13.65 9.86 14.77
C LEU A 313 15.10 10.29 14.65
N VAL A 314 15.43 11.54 15.03
CA VAL A 314 16.79 12.07 14.98
C VAL A 314 17.77 11.16 15.73
N GLY A 315 17.36 10.67 16.91
CA GLY A 315 18.16 9.76 17.73
C GLY A 315 18.31 8.35 17.15
N GLU A 316 17.32 7.85 16.41
CA GLU A 316 17.45 6.60 15.65
C GLU A 316 18.32 6.75 14.42
N LEU A 317 18.21 7.86 13.67
CA LEU A 317 19.06 8.12 12.51
C LEU A 317 20.53 8.28 12.91
N ASP A 318 20.81 8.96 14.03
CA ASP A 318 22.17 9.06 14.58
C ASP A 318 22.74 7.69 14.97
N ARG A 319 21.92 6.82 15.58
CA ARG A 319 22.31 5.43 15.88
C ARG A 319 22.51 4.59 14.63
N LEU A 320 21.65 4.74 13.63
CA LEU A 320 21.74 4.05 12.35
C LEU A 320 23.01 4.48 11.61
N GLN A 321 23.33 5.77 11.61
CA GLN A 321 24.55 6.34 11.03
C GLN A 321 25.82 5.77 11.67
N LYS A 322 25.82 5.62 13.00
CA LYS A 322 26.95 5.06 13.76
C LYS A 322 27.05 3.54 13.67
N SER A 323 26.03 2.87 13.13
CA SER A 323 26.01 1.42 12.92
C SER A 323 26.68 1.03 11.59
N ASN A 324 27.04 -0.25 11.44
CA ASN A 324 27.55 -0.78 10.17
C ASN A 324 26.56 -0.63 8.99
N ASN A 325 25.28 -0.37 9.26
CA ASN A 325 24.23 -0.32 8.25
C ASN A 325 24.23 1.01 7.46
N ALA A 326 24.89 2.05 7.96
CA ALA A 326 25.06 3.30 7.22
C ALA A 326 25.71 3.09 5.84
N THR A 327 26.40 1.95 5.67
CA THR A 327 27.07 1.55 4.43
C THR A 327 26.15 1.18 3.28
N THR A 328 24.88 0.85 3.52
CA THR A 328 23.95 0.39 2.48
C THR A 328 22.79 1.32 2.21
N LEU A 329 22.50 2.27 3.11
CA LEU A 329 21.36 3.15 2.99
C LEU A 329 21.60 4.20 1.89
N GLU A 330 20.80 4.14 0.84
CA GLU A 330 20.93 4.94 -0.37
C GLU A 330 19.93 6.10 -0.39
N THR A 331 18.72 5.89 0.13
CA THR A 331 17.62 6.85 0.08
C THR A 331 16.92 6.98 1.43
N ILE A 332 16.65 8.21 1.84
CA ILE A 332 15.82 8.52 3.02
C ILE A 332 14.70 9.46 2.58
N MET A 333 13.46 9.10 2.89
CA MET A 333 12.28 9.94 2.68
C MET A 333 11.63 10.18 4.04
N VAL A 334 11.42 11.45 4.39
CA VAL A 334 10.74 11.85 5.62
C VAL A 334 9.48 12.61 5.22
N HIS A 335 8.32 12.08 5.58
CA HIS A 335 7.00 12.68 5.42
C HIS A 335 6.51 13.15 6.78
N VAL A 336 6.22 14.43 6.93
CA VAL A 336 5.72 15.02 8.18
C VAL A 336 4.36 15.65 7.92
N THR A 337 3.32 15.06 8.48
CA THR A 337 1.95 15.61 8.44
C THR A 337 1.71 16.44 9.70
N ILE A 338 1.39 17.73 9.57
CA ILE A 338 1.19 18.66 10.68
C ILE A 338 -0.29 19.06 10.74
N GLY A 339 -0.98 18.63 11.81
CA GLY A 339 -2.39 18.96 12.06
C GLY A 339 -2.67 20.45 12.25
N SER A 340 -3.90 20.87 11.97
CA SER A 340 -4.40 22.27 11.98
C SER A 340 -4.26 23.01 13.30
N ASP A 341 -4.20 22.28 14.40
CA ASP A 341 -4.17 22.82 15.77
C ASP A 341 -2.75 22.83 16.35
N SER A 342 -1.77 22.36 15.58
CA SER A 342 -0.38 22.25 15.99
C SER A 342 0.33 23.60 16.01
N VAL A 343 0.87 24.00 17.16
CA VAL A 343 1.86 25.08 17.22
C VAL A 343 3.04 24.65 16.35
N ALA A 344 3.58 25.58 15.55
CA ALA A 344 4.72 25.28 14.69
C ALA A 344 5.81 24.59 15.54
N PRO A 345 6.31 23.43 15.09
CA PRO A 345 7.33 22.69 15.83
C PRO A 345 8.54 23.58 16.13
N ALA A 346 9.21 23.30 17.25
CA ALA A 346 10.40 24.06 17.61
C ALA A 346 11.47 23.95 16.51
N ASP A 347 11.98 25.09 16.05
CA ASP A 347 12.95 25.18 14.95
C ASP A 347 14.19 24.29 15.18
N GLU A 348 14.53 24.01 16.45
CA GLU A 348 15.71 23.24 16.85
C GLU A 348 15.73 21.79 16.33
N GLU A 349 14.58 21.10 16.26
CA GLU A 349 14.55 19.68 15.86
C GLU A 349 14.78 19.49 14.35
N TRP A 350 14.33 20.45 13.52
CA TRP A 350 14.61 20.45 12.08
C TRP A 350 16.10 20.62 11.81
N GLY A 351 16.74 21.55 12.54
CA GLY A 351 18.19 21.74 12.47
C GLY A 351 18.93 20.46 12.83
N LYS A 352 18.56 19.77 13.93
CA LYS A 352 19.16 18.49 14.33
C LYS A 352 19.02 17.40 13.26
N LEU A 353 17.87 17.33 12.59
CA LEU A 353 17.67 16.39 11.49
C LEU A 353 18.63 16.68 10.32
N ASP A 354 18.80 17.95 9.93
CA ASP A 354 19.81 18.39 8.95
C ASP A 354 21.22 17.99 9.40
N GLU A 355 21.57 18.19 10.67
CA GLU A 355 22.88 17.83 11.19
C GLU A 355 23.17 16.33 11.03
N VAL A 356 22.23 15.47 11.42
CA VAL A 356 22.41 14.01 11.37
C VAL A 356 22.48 13.50 9.92
N LEU A 357 21.66 14.05 9.02
CA LEU A 357 21.60 13.61 7.62
C LEU A 357 22.76 14.16 6.76
N ALA A 358 23.31 15.33 7.10
CA ALA A 358 24.39 15.96 6.32
C ALA A 358 25.79 15.44 6.66
N VAL A 359 25.96 14.63 7.70
CA VAL A 359 27.28 14.06 8.06
C VAL A 359 27.72 13.05 6.99
N GLN A 360 28.63 13.52 6.14
CA GLN A 360 29.29 12.74 5.10
C GLN A 360 30.37 11.81 5.69
N SER A 361 30.86 10.88 4.88
CA SER A 361 31.92 9.93 5.29
C SER A 361 33.22 10.61 5.71
N GLY A 362 33.37 10.86 7.01
CA GLY A 362 34.62 11.20 7.68
C GLY A 362 35.10 10.07 8.60
N SER A 363 36.13 10.33 9.40
CA SER A 363 36.70 9.35 10.35
C SER A 363 35.75 8.93 11.48
N ASP A 364 34.67 9.68 11.69
CA ASP A 364 33.84 9.58 12.91
C ASP A 364 32.42 9.03 12.64
N GLY A 365 32.21 8.39 11.48
CA GLY A 365 30.91 7.91 11.02
C GLY A 365 30.24 8.88 10.05
N GLY A 366 29.31 8.38 9.25
CA GLY A 366 28.60 9.17 8.23
C GLY A 366 27.83 8.28 7.27
N TRP A 367 27.23 8.89 6.25
CA TRP A 367 26.41 8.18 5.26
C TRP A 367 27.15 7.96 3.92
N PRO A 368 27.99 6.91 3.78
CA PRO A 368 28.78 6.69 2.56
C PRO A 368 27.98 6.34 1.32
N ALA A 369 26.80 5.73 1.47
CA ALA A 369 25.96 5.30 0.36
C ALA A 369 24.76 6.23 0.10
N LEU A 370 24.47 7.16 1.03
CA LEU A 370 23.31 8.02 0.93
C LEU A 370 23.51 9.00 -0.22
N ARG A 371 22.60 8.92 -1.18
CA ARG A 371 22.62 9.72 -2.40
C ARG A 371 21.43 10.69 -2.48
N GLU A 372 20.37 10.41 -1.74
CA GLU A 372 19.11 11.13 -1.86
C GLU A 372 18.41 11.23 -0.51
N VAL A 373 17.98 12.44 -0.18
CA VAL A 373 17.12 12.75 0.96
C VAL A 373 15.94 13.57 0.45
N VAL A 374 14.73 13.06 0.69
CA VAL A 374 13.47 13.74 0.36
C VAL A 374 12.76 14.10 1.65
N LEU A 375 12.40 15.38 1.80
CA LEU A 375 11.59 15.88 2.90
C LEU A 375 10.26 16.40 2.38
N GLU A 376 9.18 15.75 2.79
CA GLU A 376 7.82 16.11 2.45
C GLU A 376 7.10 16.60 3.70
N VAL A 377 6.53 17.81 3.64
CA VAL A 377 5.76 18.38 4.75
C VAL A 377 4.34 18.69 4.30
N GLU A 378 3.40 17.98 4.88
CA GLU A 378 1.98 18.12 4.61
C GLU A 378 1.32 18.91 5.74
N LEU A 379 0.70 20.04 5.39
CA LEU A 379 -0.04 20.87 6.32
C LEU A 379 -1.53 20.54 6.22
N ILE A 380 -2.10 19.94 7.26
CA ILE A 380 -3.53 19.73 7.33
C ILE A 380 -4.18 21.01 7.87
N VAL A 381 -5.04 21.64 7.08
CA VAL A 381 -5.63 22.95 7.40
C VAL A 381 -7.15 22.86 7.44
N CYS A 382 -7.73 23.03 8.65
CA CYS A 382 -9.18 23.14 8.83
C CYS A 382 -9.73 24.56 8.61
N MET A 383 -8.87 25.60 8.64
CA MET A 383 -9.26 26.99 8.33
C MET A 383 -8.18 27.71 7.52
N ILE A 384 -8.59 28.38 6.44
CA ILE A 384 -7.72 29.17 5.55
C ILE A 384 -6.91 30.17 6.37
N GLY A 385 -5.58 30.02 6.41
CA GLY A 385 -4.71 30.97 7.11
C GLY A 385 -3.38 30.44 7.65
N ARG A 386 -3.07 29.14 7.51
CA ARG A 386 -1.68 28.69 7.74
C ARG A 386 -0.79 29.14 6.60
N ASP A 387 0.37 29.64 6.98
CA ASP A 387 1.35 30.19 6.06
C ASP A 387 2.28 29.07 5.61
N GLU A 388 1.98 28.41 4.49
CA GLU A 388 2.92 27.53 3.78
C GLU A 388 4.30 28.19 3.67
N ASN A 389 4.34 29.51 3.44
CA ASN A 389 5.60 30.26 3.37
C ASN A 389 6.37 30.24 4.69
N LYS A 390 5.70 30.14 5.84
CA LYS A 390 6.39 30.01 7.13
C LYS A 390 7.10 28.67 7.21
N MET A 391 6.44 27.56 6.86
CA MET A 391 7.06 26.24 6.89
C MET A 391 8.17 26.12 5.85
N GLN A 392 7.93 26.66 4.65
CA GLN A 392 8.94 26.75 3.60
C GLN A 392 10.20 27.48 4.11
N ARG A 393 10.04 28.63 4.81
CA ARG A 393 11.19 29.33 5.42
C ARG A 393 11.90 28.51 6.48
N VAL A 394 11.18 27.79 7.33
CA VAL A 394 11.79 26.89 8.33
C VAL A 394 12.66 25.85 7.61
N ILE A 395 12.15 25.22 6.55
CA ILE A 395 12.95 24.26 5.78
C ILE A 395 14.16 24.94 5.13
N GLU A 396 13.97 26.14 4.56
CA GLU A 396 15.05 26.90 3.93
C GLU A 396 16.17 27.29 4.89
N ASP A 397 15.81 27.70 6.11
CA ASP A 397 16.74 28.15 7.14
C ASP A 397 17.43 26.97 7.86
N GLN A 398 16.70 25.89 8.12
CA GLN A 398 17.18 24.79 8.95
C GLN A 398 17.99 23.75 8.16
N PHE A 399 17.70 23.50 6.87
CA PHE A 399 18.38 22.46 6.06
C PHE A 399 19.53 22.98 5.21
N HIS A 400 20.33 23.90 5.77
CA HIS A 400 21.42 24.53 5.02
C HIS A 400 22.58 23.56 4.74
N ARG A 401 22.82 22.55 5.59
CA ARG A 401 23.94 21.60 5.40
C ARG A 401 23.62 20.59 4.30
N LEU A 402 22.43 20.00 4.29
CA LEU A 402 21.99 19.12 3.20
C LEU A 402 21.97 19.87 1.86
N ARG A 403 21.48 21.11 1.82
CA ARG A 403 21.50 21.93 0.58
C ARG A 403 22.90 22.29 0.10
N ALA A 404 23.86 22.45 1.01
CA ALA A 404 25.25 22.70 0.68
C ALA A 404 26.03 21.40 0.33
N SER A 405 25.43 20.23 0.55
CA SER A 405 26.05 18.94 0.25
C SER A 405 26.16 18.72 -1.24
N ASN A 406 27.35 18.33 -1.69
CA ASN A 406 27.57 17.92 -3.09
C ASN A 406 27.40 16.41 -3.31
N SER A 407 27.23 15.62 -2.24
CA SER A 407 27.14 14.15 -2.32
C SER A 407 25.72 13.61 -2.20
N VAL A 408 24.80 14.42 -1.67
CA VAL A 408 23.40 14.05 -1.42
C VAL A 408 22.52 15.02 -2.19
N VAL A 409 21.63 14.49 -3.02
CA VAL A 409 20.53 15.25 -3.59
C VAL A 409 19.51 15.46 -2.49
N PHE A 410 19.25 16.72 -2.13
CA PHE A 410 18.23 17.07 -1.17
C PHE A 410 17.05 17.73 -1.88
N GLU A 411 15.88 17.09 -1.77
CA GLU A 411 14.61 17.62 -2.26
C GLU A 411 13.70 17.87 -1.06
N SER A 412 12.97 18.99 -1.13
CA SER A 412 12.03 19.36 -0.08
C SER A 412 10.76 19.93 -0.71
N ASP A 413 9.60 19.49 -0.25
CA ASP A 413 8.31 20.01 -0.69
C ASP A 413 7.38 20.29 0.51
N VAL A 414 6.54 21.31 0.36
CA VAL A 414 5.54 21.72 1.35
C VAL A 414 4.23 21.93 0.62
N TRP A 415 3.19 21.21 1.04
CA TRP A 415 1.85 21.41 0.50
C TRP A 415 0.80 21.41 1.60
N THR A 416 -0.33 22.03 1.31
CA THR A 416 -1.51 22.03 2.17
C THR A 416 -2.53 21.02 1.68
N GLU A 417 -3.01 20.17 2.59
CA GLU A 417 -4.23 19.39 2.41
C GLU A 417 -5.38 20.09 3.18
N ILE A 418 -6.49 20.35 2.48
CA ILE A 418 -7.69 20.91 3.11
C ILE A 418 -8.48 19.74 3.70
N ASP A 419 -8.55 19.70 5.03
CA ASP A 419 -9.35 18.68 5.73
C ASP A 419 -10.83 19.05 5.73
N CYS A 420 -11.53 18.54 4.73
CA CYS A 420 -12.97 18.69 4.59
C CYS A 420 -13.77 17.86 5.61
N SER A 421 -13.15 16.91 6.33
CA SER A 421 -13.88 16.01 7.25
C SER A 421 -14.39 16.72 8.51
N SER A 422 -13.82 17.88 8.84
CA SER A 422 -14.15 18.64 10.05
C SER A 422 -15.44 19.48 9.97
N TYR A 423 -16.10 19.57 8.81
CA TYR A 423 -17.28 20.43 8.62
C TYR A 423 -18.65 19.80 8.97
N ASP A 424 -18.69 18.52 9.34
CA ASP A 424 -19.95 17.76 9.53
C ASP A 424 -20.35 17.52 11.01
N HIS A 425 -19.98 18.42 11.94
CA HIS A 425 -20.34 18.32 13.37
C HIS A 425 -21.16 19.49 13.90
#